data_AF-A0A2K2UCM3-F1
#
_entry.id   AF-A0A2K2UCM3-F1
#
_cell.length_a   1.000
_cell.length_b   1.000
_cell.length_c   1.000
_cell.angle_alpha   90.00
_cell.angle_beta   90.00
_cell.angle_gamma   90.00
#
_symmetry.space_group_name_H-M   'P 1'
#
loop_
_entity.id
_entity.type
_entity.pdbx_description
1 polymer ?
#
loop_
_entity_poly.entity_id
_entity_poly.type
_entity_poly.pdbx_seq_one_letter_code
_entity_poly.pdbx_strand_id
1 'polypeptide(L)'
;MDPVSLPEWFTAFAEISAVAVALFLPQYQAHRERKTSFTRMRRVTKGMLYALAHDRAACTESCDSSRLESAKELNLYLQVAFLVLSDQRELDLREEVARLYRALTSPHADIQAIEQEIALL
;
A
#
# COMPACT_ATOMS: atom_id res chain seq x y z
N MET A 1 11.65 -7.66 58.29
CA MET A 1 10.58 -7.17 57.37
C MET A 1 10.80 -7.98 56.13
N ASP A 2 10.21 -9.18 56.11
CA ASP A 2 10.55 -10.18 55.11
C ASP A 2 9.94 -9.78 53.76
N PRO A 3 10.66 -9.96 52.65
CA PRO A 3 10.13 -9.63 51.35
C PRO A 3 8.92 -10.52 51.08
N VAL A 4 7.76 -9.89 50.86
CA VAL A 4 6.55 -10.59 50.42
C VAL A 4 6.86 -11.20 49.05
N SER A 5 7.14 -12.51 49.02
CA SER A 5 7.36 -13.23 47.78
C SER A 5 6.04 -13.32 47.02
N LEU A 6 6.09 -13.07 45.72
CA LEU A 6 4.92 -13.23 44.87
C LEU A 6 4.50 -14.71 44.89
N PRO A 7 3.20 -15.01 44.90
CA PRO A 7 2.71 -16.38 44.82
C PRO A 7 3.30 -17.12 43.61
N GLU A 8 3.69 -18.39 43.77
CA GLU A 8 4.34 -19.18 42.70
C GLU A 8 3.52 -19.25 41.41
N TRP A 9 2.20 -19.24 41.51
CA TRP A 9 1.30 -19.21 40.35
C TRP A 9 1.44 -17.92 39.53
N PHE A 10 1.80 -16.80 40.16
CA PHE A 10 2.03 -15.51 39.48
C PHE A 10 3.31 -15.58 38.64
N THR A 11 4.37 -16.18 39.19
CA THR A 11 5.63 -16.42 38.47
C THR A 11 5.42 -17.36 37.30
N ALA A 12 4.75 -18.49 37.51
CA ALA A 12 4.44 -19.45 36.44
C ALA A 12 3.58 -18.81 35.33
N PHE A 13 2.60 -17.98 35.70
CA PHE A 13 1.77 -17.26 34.73
C PHE A 13 2.57 -16.21 33.94
N ALA A 14 3.49 -15.51 34.61
CA ALA A 14 4.39 -14.54 33.97
C ALA A 14 5.33 -15.23 32.98
N GLU A 15 5.89 -16.39 33.33
CA GLU A 15 6.75 -17.19 32.45
C GLU A 15 6.01 -17.67 31.20
N ILE A 16 4.81 -18.24 31.37
CA ILE A 16 3.98 -18.69 30.24
C ILE A 16 3.62 -17.51 29.33
N SER A 17 3.24 -16.37 29.93
CA SER A 17 2.91 -15.16 29.18
C SER A 17 4.12 -14.59 28.43
N ALA A 18 5.32 -14.60 29.05
CA ALA A 18 6.55 -14.14 28.42
C ALA A 18 6.94 -15.02 27.23
N VAL A 19 6.81 -16.34 27.36
CA VAL A 19 7.03 -17.28 26.25
C VAL A 19 6.01 -17.06 25.13
N ALA A 20 4.73 -16.91 25.46
CA ALA A 20 3.69 -16.62 24.46
C ALA A 20 3.98 -15.30 23.72
N VAL A 21 4.36 -14.24 24.43
CA VAL A 21 4.74 -12.97 23.81
C VAL A 21 5.98 -13.14 22.94
N ALA A 22 7.02 -13.83 23.41
CA ALA A 22 8.24 -14.05 22.62
C ALA A 22 7.97 -14.81 21.30
N LEU A 23 7.04 -15.77 21.31
CA LEU A 23 6.67 -16.54 20.13
C LEU A 23 5.78 -15.76 19.15
N PHE A 24 4.79 -15.03 19.66
CA PHE A 24 3.76 -14.40 18.82
C PHE A 24 4.01 -12.92 18.51
N LEU A 25 4.78 -12.19 19.33
CA LEU A 25 5.06 -10.76 19.11
C LEU A 25 5.77 -10.49 17.78
N PRO A 26 6.79 -11.26 17.34
CA PRO A 26 7.44 -11.01 16.06
C PRO A 26 6.48 -11.20 14.88
N GLN A 27 5.63 -12.23 14.93
CA GLN A 27 4.62 -12.48 13.88
C GLN A 27 3.57 -11.38 13.86
N TYR A 28 3.11 -10.92 15.03
CA TYR A 28 2.17 -9.82 15.14
C TYR A 28 2.75 -8.51 14.62
N GLN A 29 4.01 -8.20 14.96
CA GLN A 29 4.71 -7.02 14.46
C GLN A 29 4.88 -7.06 12.94
N ALA A 30 5.35 -8.17 12.38
CA ALA A 30 5.48 -8.35 10.94
C ALA A 30 4.13 -8.17 10.22
N HIS A 31 3.04 -8.72 10.77
CA HIS A 31 1.70 -8.53 10.23
C HIS A 31 1.23 -7.08 10.30
N ARG A 32 1.48 -6.40 11.43
CA ARG A 32 1.13 -4.99 11.61
C ARG A 32 1.92 -4.10 10.66
N GLU A 33 3.20 -4.37 10.44
CA GLU A 33 4.06 -3.66 9.50
C GLU A 33 3.62 -3.87 8.05
N ARG A 34 3.22 -5.08 7.66
CA ARG A 34 2.63 -5.34 6.34
C ARG A 34 1.37 -4.51 6.12
N LYS A 35 0.47 -4.46 7.11
CA LYS A 35 -0.74 -3.62 7.04
C LYS A 35 -0.43 -2.13 6.89
N THR A 36 0.54 -1.62 7.66
CA THR A 36 0.90 -0.19 7.55
C THR A 36 1.62 0.12 6.24
N SER A 37 2.45 -0.81 5.74
CA SER A 37 3.08 -0.73 4.42
C SER A 37 2.04 -0.69 3.31
N PHE A 38 1.05 -1.60 3.33
CA PHE A 38 -0.04 -1.62 2.36
C PHE A 38 -0.83 -0.31 2.32
N THR A 39 -1.21 0.23 3.49
CA THR A 39 -1.92 1.52 3.56
C THR A 39 -1.09 2.66 3.00
N ARG A 40 0.24 2.66 3.22
CA ARG A 40 1.16 3.64 2.64
C ARG A 40 1.23 3.50 1.13
N MET A 41 1.41 2.28 0.62
CA MET A 41 1.44 1.97 -0.81
C MET A 41 0.17 2.46 -1.49
N ARG A 42 -1.01 2.07 -0.99
CA ARG A 42 -2.32 2.52 -1.48
C ARG A 42 -2.42 4.05 -1.54
N ARG A 43 -1.98 4.75 -0.49
CA ARG A 43 -1.99 6.23 -0.46
C ARG A 43 -1.06 6.84 -1.52
N VAL A 44 0.18 6.33 -1.63
CA VAL A 44 1.17 6.82 -2.59
C VAL A 44 0.66 6.61 -4.01
N THR A 45 0.17 5.41 -4.31
CA THR A 45 -0.30 5.08 -5.66
C THR A 45 -1.53 5.88 -6.06
N LYS A 46 -2.47 6.10 -5.12
CA LYS A 46 -3.60 7.02 -5.32
C LYS A 46 -3.13 8.45 -5.63
N GLY A 47 -2.14 8.96 -4.90
CA GLY A 47 -1.55 10.27 -5.17
C GLY A 47 -0.91 10.38 -6.55
N MET A 48 -0.16 9.36 -6.96
CA MET A 48 0.46 9.31 -8.30
C MET A 48 -0.59 9.23 -9.42
N LEU A 49 -1.67 8.47 -9.21
CA LEU A 49 -2.79 8.41 -10.17
C LEU A 49 -3.50 9.76 -10.31
N TYR A 50 -3.73 10.48 -9.20
CA TYR A 50 -4.27 11.84 -9.26
C TYR A 50 -3.34 12.83 -9.96
N ALA A 51 -2.04 12.75 -9.71
CA ALA A 51 -1.06 13.59 -10.40
C ALA A 51 -1.10 13.34 -11.92
N LEU A 52 -1.14 12.08 -12.33
CA LEU A 52 -1.27 11.70 -13.74
C LEU A 52 -2.61 12.17 -14.34
N ALA A 53 -3.73 12.01 -13.64
CA ALA A 53 -5.03 12.48 -14.11
C ALA A 53 -5.05 14.00 -14.29
N HIS A 54 -4.47 14.74 -13.33
CA HIS A 54 -4.36 16.19 -13.39
C HIS A 54 -3.49 16.66 -14.57
N ASP A 55 -2.29 16.07 -14.72
CA ASP A 55 -1.39 16.39 -15.84
C ASP A 55 -2.04 16.03 -17.19
N ARG A 56 -2.79 14.92 -17.24
CA ARG A 56 -3.52 14.50 -18.43
C ARG A 56 -4.66 15.47 -18.79
N ALA A 57 -5.35 16.02 -17.79
CA ALA A 57 -6.39 17.02 -18.00
C ALA A 57 -5.80 18.36 -18.45
N ALA A 58 -4.61 18.72 -17.96
CA ALA A 58 -3.89 19.91 -18.38
C ALA A 58 -3.26 19.77 -19.78
N CYS A 59 -2.98 18.54 -20.24
CA CYS A 59 -2.45 18.28 -21.56
C CYS A 59 -3.56 18.22 -22.64
N THR A 60 -3.50 19.14 -23.61
CA THR A 60 -4.41 19.20 -24.76
C THR A 60 -4.29 17.98 -25.69
N GLU A 61 -5.27 17.79 -26.59
CA GLU A 61 -5.46 16.59 -27.44
C GLU A 61 -4.22 16.07 -28.20
N SER A 62 -3.20 16.90 -28.44
CA SER A 62 -1.97 16.50 -29.15
C SER A 62 -0.85 15.97 -28.26
N CYS A 63 -1.06 15.93 -26.95
CA CYS A 63 -0.06 15.51 -25.98
C CYS A 63 0.01 13.99 -25.86
N ASP A 64 1.22 13.43 -26.05
CA ASP A 64 1.50 12.03 -25.79
C ASP A 64 1.52 11.78 -24.28
N SER A 65 0.37 11.34 -23.75
CA SER A 65 0.16 11.07 -22.32
C SER A 65 1.16 10.07 -21.73
N SER A 66 1.74 9.19 -22.55
CA SER A 66 2.77 8.23 -22.12
C SER A 66 4.12 8.90 -21.84
N ARG A 67 4.33 10.12 -22.35
CA ARG A 67 5.57 10.90 -22.16
C ARG A 67 5.53 11.84 -20.96
N LEU A 68 4.37 12.01 -20.34
CA LEU A 68 4.22 12.79 -19.11
C LEU A 68 5.15 12.26 -18.02
N GLU A 69 5.73 13.17 -17.23
CA GLU A 69 6.64 12.81 -16.15
C GLU A 69 5.93 11.95 -15.10
N SER A 70 4.71 12.34 -14.71
CA SER A 70 3.83 11.56 -13.83
C SER A 70 3.52 10.15 -14.36
N ALA A 71 3.38 9.98 -15.69
CA ALA A 71 3.16 8.67 -16.29
C ALA A 71 4.41 7.78 -16.19
N LYS A 72 5.60 8.36 -16.35
CA LYS A 72 6.88 7.64 -16.20
C LYS A 72 7.15 7.27 -14.75
N GLU A 73 6.92 8.20 -13.83
CA GLU A 73 7.08 7.96 -12.38
C GLU A 73 6.17 6.83 -11.89
N LEU A 74 4.89 6.86 -12.25
CA LEU A 74 3.95 5.81 -11.87
C LEU A 74 4.31 4.47 -12.49
N ASN A 75 4.74 4.43 -13.76
CA ASN A 75 5.20 3.20 -14.40
C ASN A 75 6.46 2.63 -13.71
N LEU A 76 7.42 3.47 -13.36
CA LEU A 76 8.61 3.05 -12.61
C LEU A 76 8.24 2.53 -11.22
N TYR A 77 7.33 3.21 -10.53
CA TYR A 77 6.81 2.77 -9.23
C TYR A 77 6.13 1.41 -9.35
N LEU A 78 5.29 1.20 -10.38
CA LEU A 78 4.62 -0.07 -10.64
C LEU A 78 5.61 -1.23 -10.89
N GLN A 79 6.76 -0.95 -11.50
CA GLN A 79 7.79 -1.96 -11.77
C GLN A 79 8.62 -2.30 -10.53
N VAL A 80 8.95 -1.31 -9.71
CA VAL A 80 9.86 -1.47 -8.56
C VAL A 80 9.11 -1.83 -7.28
N ALA A 81 8.04 -1.10 -6.95
CA ALA A 81 7.33 -1.26 -5.68
C ALA A 81 6.59 -2.60 -5.59
N PHE A 82 6.25 -3.20 -6.72
CA PHE A 82 5.52 -4.47 -6.80
C PHE A 82 6.41 -5.66 -7.20
N LEU A 83 7.74 -5.54 -7.09
CA LEU A 83 8.68 -6.61 -7.45
C LEU A 83 8.64 -7.78 -6.46
N VAL A 84 8.32 -7.51 -5.19
CA VAL A 84 8.26 -8.51 -4.11
C VAL A 84 6.88 -8.46 -3.45
N LEU A 85 5.84 -8.74 -4.23
CA LEU A 85 4.50 -8.93 -3.67
C LEU A 85 4.34 -10.35 -3.16
N SER A 86 3.73 -10.48 -1.98
CA SER A 86 3.43 -11.79 -1.40
C SER A 86 1.98 -11.93 -0.92
N ASP A 87 1.26 -10.83 -0.77
CA ASP A 87 -0.13 -10.81 -0.32
C ASP A 87 -1.08 -10.56 -1.51
N GLN A 88 -2.19 -11.31 -1.56
CA GLN A 88 -3.21 -11.17 -2.59
C GLN A 88 -3.72 -9.73 -2.69
N ARG A 89 -3.88 -9.03 -1.55
CA ARG A 89 -4.36 -7.65 -1.54
C ARG A 89 -3.41 -6.68 -2.25
N GLU A 90 -2.11 -6.96 -2.18
CA GLU A 90 -1.09 -6.15 -2.84
C GLU A 90 -1.09 -6.41 -4.35
N LEU A 91 -1.34 -7.66 -4.76
CA LEU A 91 -1.55 -8.04 -6.17
C LEU A 91 -2.80 -7.39 -6.75
N ASP A 92 -3.92 -7.45 -6.04
CA ASP A 92 -5.18 -6.83 -6.48
C ASP A 92 -5.01 -5.32 -6.66
N LEU A 93 -4.34 -4.65 -5.70
CA LEU A 93 -4.02 -3.23 -5.80
C LEU A 93 -3.13 -2.91 -7.00
N ARG A 94 -2.13 -3.75 -7.29
CA ARG A 94 -1.26 -3.59 -8.47
C ARG A 94 -2.07 -3.65 -9.76
N GLU A 95 -2.93 -4.65 -9.89
CA GLU A 95 -3.74 -4.86 -11.09
C GLU A 95 -4.69 -3.71 -11.32
N GLU A 96 -5.34 -3.25 -10.25
CA GLU A 96 -6.24 -2.10 -10.26
C GLU A 96 -5.53 -0.83 -10.72
N VAL A 97 -4.37 -0.53 -10.12
CA VAL A 97 -3.56 0.64 -10.48
C VAL A 97 -3.06 0.53 -11.92
N ALA A 98 -2.60 -0.64 -12.34
CA ALA A 98 -2.15 -0.85 -13.71
C ALA A 98 -3.29 -0.69 -14.72
N ARG A 99 -4.52 -1.07 -14.36
CA ARG A 99 -5.72 -0.83 -15.16
C ARG A 99 -5.98 0.67 -15.30
N LEU A 100 -6.01 1.41 -14.19
CA LEU A 100 -6.25 2.86 -14.18
C LEU A 100 -5.14 3.62 -14.91
N TYR A 101 -3.89 3.22 -14.75
CA TYR A 101 -2.75 3.76 -15.50
C TYR A 101 -2.97 3.63 -17.01
N ARG A 102 -3.31 2.42 -17.49
CA ARG A 102 -3.58 2.18 -18.92
C ARG A 102 -4.75 3.03 -19.42
N ALA A 103 -5.80 3.16 -18.61
CA ALA A 103 -6.96 3.99 -18.94
C ALA A 103 -6.57 5.47 -19.09
N LEU A 104 -5.78 6.02 -18.16
CA LEU A 104 -5.29 7.41 -18.21
C LEU A 104 -4.35 7.69 -19.39
N THR A 105 -3.52 6.70 -19.76
CA THR A 105 -2.61 6.82 -20.91
C THR A 105 -3.30 6.57 -22.26
N SER A 106 -4.59 6.22 -22.26
CA SER A 106 -5.31 5.98 -23.51
C SER A 106 -5.61 7.31 -24.24
N PRO A 107 -5.67 7.31 -25.59
CA PRO A 107 -5.87 8.55 -26.36
C PRO A 107 -7.22 9.22 -26.08
N HIS A 108 -8.27 8.44 -25.83
CA HIS A 108 -9.65 8.91 -25.62
C HIS A 108 -10.12 8.64 -24.16
N ALA A 109 -9.23 8.85 -23.20
CA ALA A 109 -9.53 8.62 -21.79
C ALA A 109 -10.63 9.58 -21.29
N ASP A 110 -11.68 9.02 -20.68
CA ASP A 110 -12.63 9.81 -19.88
C ASP A 110 -12.02 10.09 -18.51
N ILE A 111 -11.34 11.24 -18.41
CA ILE A 111 -10.59 11.62 -17.22
C ILE A 111 -11.52 11.75 -16.00
N GLN A 112 -12.74 12.27 -16.17
CA GLN A 112 -13.67 12.45 -15.05
C GLN A 112 -14.18 11.12 -14.51
N ALA A 113 -14.50 10.17 -15.38
CA ALA A 113 -14.88 8.82 -14.95
C ALA A 113 -13.72 8.13 -14.21
N ILE A 114 -12.49 8.28 -14.72
CA ILE A 114 -11.31 7.67 -14.12
C ILE A 114 -10.98 8.30 -12.76
N GLU A 115 -11.15 9.63 -12.58
CA GLU A 115 -10.96 10.29 -11.29
C GLU A 115 -11.93 9.77 -10.21
N GLN A 116 -13.15 9.43 -10.60
CA GLN A 116 -14.13 8.81 -9.68
C GLN A 116 -13.68 7.40 -9.28
N GLU A 117 -13.16 6.60 -10.22
CA GLU A 117 -12.58 5.29 -9.90
C GLU A 117 -11.37 5.42 -8.96
N ILE A 118 -10.49 6.40 -9.19
CA ILE A 118 -9.34 6.68 -8.31
C ILE A 118 -9.83 7.08 -6.90
N ALA A 119 -10.95 7.81 -6.78
CA ALA A 119 -11.52 8.20 -5.49
C ALA A 119 -11.97 6.99 -4.66
N LEU A 120 -12.45 5.94 -5.31
CA LEU A 120 -12.88 4.67 -4.69
C LEU A 120 -11.71 3.75 -4.36
N LEU A 121 -10.56 3.97 -4.99
CA LEU A 121 -9.31 3.27 -4.70
C LEU A 121 -8.80 3.54 -3.29
#